data_AF-A0A165H3D8-F1
#
_entry.id   AF-A0A165H3D8-F1
#
_cell.length_a   1.000
_cell.length_b   1.000
_cell.length_c   1.000
_cell.angle_alpha   90.00
_cell.angle_beta   90.00
_cell.angle_gamma   90.00
#
_symmetry.space_group_name_H-M   'P 1'
#
loop_
_entity.id
_entity.type
_entity.pdbx_description
1 polymer ?
#
loop_
_entity_poly.entity_id
_entity_poly.type
_entity_poly.pdbx_seq_one_letter_code
_entity_poly.pdbx_strand_id
1 'polypeptide(L)'
;MTLPLPTTAARTTPTQGLAAAAPVTAEPPTSDNTGNIGSWFRTDSSSDSTNGRSWCQLNYQDSWMGTAIPVGTMIDSMGGDSLAAMKAYCGLEIEATNPANGQTVTMYVVDGFDEAWVLTPGAMDMTIAAFTALNGFFDNNKDTVVQNMSWKFTGNRNPSYAYDASG
;
A
#
# COMPACT_ATOMS: atom_id res chain seq x y z
N MET A 1 48.98 50.38 22.79
CA MET A 1 47.67 50.54 22.14
C MET A 1 47.68 49.58 20.95
N THR A 2 47.09 48.39 21.11
CA THR A 2 47.21 47.30 20.14
C THR A 2 45.80 46.80 19.83
N LEU A 3 45.35 46.95 18.58
CA LEU A 3 44.12 46.37 18.07
C LEU A 3 44.26 44.84 17.96
N PRO A 4 43.20 44.04 18.22
CA PRO A 4 43.20 42.63 17.85
C PRO A 4 42.75 42.43 16.38
N LEU A 5 43.33 41.40 15.76
CA LEU A 5 43.00 40.86 14.42
C LEU A 5 41.63 40.14 14.39
N PRO A 6 40.99 40.00 13.21
CA PRO A 6 39.74 39.26 13.07
C PRO A 6 39.97 37.74 13.05
N THR A 7 39.13 37.00 13.78
CA THR A 7 39.09 35.53 13.79
C THR A 7 38.35 35.01 12.55
N THR A 8 39.05 34.24 11.72
CA THR A 8 38.49 33.44 10.61
C THR A 8 37.57 32.34 11.14
N ALA A 9 36.32 32.29 10.69
CA ALA A 9 35.40 31.19 10.97
C ALA A 9 35.81 29.93 10.19
N ALA A 10 36.04 28.82 10.89
CA ALA A 10 36.28 27.52 10.29
C ALA A 10 34.97 26.96 9.71
N ARG A 11 35.02 26.56 8.43
CA ARG A 11 33.94 25.90 7.70
C ARG A 11 33.92 24.43 8.09
N THR A 12 32.92 24.01 8.88
CA THR A 12 32.72 22.60 9.25
C THR A 12 32.16 21.84 8.04
N THR A 13 32.93 20.87 7.55
CA THR A 13 32.47 19.84 6.62
C THR A 13 31.65 18.82 7.40
N PRO A 14 30.39 18.50 7.03
CA PRO A 14 29.70 17.41 7.67
C PRO A 14 30.25 16.08 7.17
N THR A 15 30.81 15.32 8.10
CA THR A 15 31.21 13.91 7.98
C THR A 15 29.99 13.07 7.60
N GLN A 16 30.04 12.42 6.44
CA GLN A 16 29.13 11.33 6.06
C GLN A 16 29.42 10.15 6.99
N GLY A 17 28.69 10.06 8.10
CA GLY A 17 28.63 8.85 8.92
C GLY A 17 27.81 7.80 8.20
N LEU A 18 28.36 6.61 8.01
CA LEU A 18 27.62 5.39 7.70
C LEU A 18 26.49 5.26 8.73
N ALA A 19 25.25 5.53 8.33
CA ALA A 19 24.09 5.22 9.14
C ALA A 19 23.97 3.69 9.19
N ALA A 20 24.14 3.13 10.39
CA ALA A 20 23.71 1.78 10.69
C ALA A 20 22.23 1.66 10.31
N ALA A 21 21.88 0.61 9.55
CA ALA A 21 20.51 0.31 9.18
C ALA A 21 19.66 0.22 10.46
N ALA A 22 18.77 1.19 10.65
CA ALA A 22 17.74 1.11 11.67
C ALA A 22 16.90 -0.15 11.41
N PRO A 23 16.41 -0.85 12.44
CA PRO A 23 15.41 -1.89 12.23
C PRO A 23 14.24 -1.24 11.50
N VAL A 24 13.87 -1.82 10.35
CA VAL A 24 12.73 -1.40 9.52
C VAL A 24 11.43 -1.66 10.28
N THR A 25 11.11 -0.76 11.21
CA THR A 25 9.78 -0.59 11.80
C THR A 25 9.13 0.65 11.17
N ALA A 26 9.16 0.74 9.85
CA ALA A 26 8.35 1.71 9.13
C ALA A 26 6.91 1.18 9.19
N GLU A 27 6.13 1.64 10.17
CA GLU A 27 4.68 1.54 10.04
C GLU A 27 4.27 2.37 8.82
N PRO A 28 3.46 1.82 7.91
CA PRO A 28 3.09 2.58 6.73
C PRO A 28 2.27 3.81 7.12
N PRO A 29 2.47 4.92 6.40
CA PRO A 29 1.89 6.21 6.78
C PRO A 29 0.36 6.15 6.84
N THR A 30 -0.23 6.64 7.94
CA THR A 30 -1.68 6.72 8.16
C THR A 30 -2.31 7.99 7.58
N SER A 31 -1.55 8.76 6.79
CA SER A 31 -2.06 9.96 6.10
C SER A 31 -2.97 9.57 4.94
N ASP A 32 -3.96 10.42 4.64
CA ASP A 32 -4.88 10.19 3.53
C ASP A 32 -4.14 10.22 2.18
N ASN A 33 -4.17 9.10 1.47
CA ASN A 33 -3.87 9.01 0.04
C ASN A 33 -5.09 9.51 -0.71
N THR A 34 -4.99 10.58 -1.49
CA THR A 34 -6.13 11.20 -2.19
C THR A 34 -5.92 11.25 -3.69
N GLY A 35 -7.02 11.33 -4.46
CA GLY A 35 -6.97 11.46 -5.91
C GLY A 35 -6.54 10.17 -6.63
N ASN A 36 -6.80 9.02 -6.02
CA ASN A 36 -6.37 7.72 -6.55
C ASN A 36 -7.47 7.00 -7.33
N ILE A 37 -7.05 5.99 -8.08
CA ILE A 37 -7.93 5.09 -8.82
C ILE A 37 -8.10 3.78 -8.03
N GLY A 38 -9.33 3.32 -7.90
CA GLY A 38 -9.67 2.00 -7.37
C GLY A 38 -10.23 1.09 -8.46
N SER A 39 -9.49 0.06 -8.86
CA SER A 39 -9.93 -0.97 -9.80
C SER A 39 -10.36 -2.24 -9.07
N TRP A 40 -10.61 -3.31 -9.83
CA TRP A 40 -10.98 -4.60 -9.28
C TRP A 40 -10.33 -5.78 -10.00
N PHE A 41 -10.16 -6.88 -9.26
CA PHE A 41 -9.65 -8.14 -9.75
C PHE A 41 -10.42 -9.34 -9.19
N ARG A 42 -10.40 -10.43 -9.97
CA ARG A 42 -10.78 -11.79 -9.55
C ARG A 42 -9.54 -12.49 -9.00
N THR A 43 -9.68 -13.14 -7.86
CA THR A 43 -8.61 -13.80 -7.09
C THR A 43 -8.05 -15.07 -7.74
N ASP A 44 -8.82 -15.72 -8.64
CA ASP A 44 -8.37 -16.86 -9.42
C ASP A 44 -8.84 -16.74 -10.88
N SER A 45 -8.10 -15.96 -11.66
CA SER A 45 -8.44 -15.64 -13.03
C SER A 45 -7.20 -15.23 -13.82
N SER A 46 -6.88 -16.03 -14.84
CA SER A 46 -5.77 -15.73 -15.75
C SER A 46 -5.94 -14.40 -16.49
N SER A 47 -7.18 -13.93 -16.72
CA SER A 47 -7.44 -12.62 -17.32
C SER A 47 -7.02 -11.45 -16.44
N ASP A 48 -6.91 -11.69 -15.13
CA ASP A 48 -6.53 -10.70 -14.12
C ASP A 48 -5.11 -10.99 -13.57
N SER A 49 -4.36 -11.89 -14.24
CA SER A 49 -3.02 -12.34 -13.83
C SER A 49 -2.96 -12.97 -12.43
N THR A 50 -4.07 -13.53 -11.95
CA THR A 50 -4.15 -14.23 -10.65
C THR A 50 -4.30 -15.73 -10.82
N ASN A 51 -4.02 -16.47 -9.74
CA ASN A 51 -3.97 -17.94 -9.72
C ASN A 51 -4.49 -18.57 -8.41
N GLY A 52 -5.28 -17.82 -7.63
CA GLY A 52 -5.79 -18.27 -6.33
C GLY A 52 -4.79 -18.19 -5.17
N ARG A 53 -3.52 -17.82 -5.43
CA ARG A 53 -2.49 -17.60 -4.40
C ARG A 53 -1.97 -16.17 -4.47
N SER A 54 -2.23 -15.39 -3.43
CA SER A 54 -1.80 -13.99 -3.38
C SER A 54 -0.30 -13.85 -3.11
N TRP A 55 0.23 -12.65 -3.37
CA TRP A 55 1.58 -12.21 -2.99
C TRP A 55 1.84 -12.39 -1.48
N CYS A 56 0.83 -12.13 -0.65
CA CYS A 56 0.86 -12.38 0.79
C CYS A 56 0.89 -13.86 1.19
N GLN A 57 0.97 -14.78 0.23
CA GLN A 57 0.95 -16.23 0.43
C GLN A 57 -0.37 -16.73 1.04
N LEU A 58 -1.49 -16.12 0.63
CA LEU A 58 -2.83 -16.50 1.08
C LEU A 58 -3.61 -17.19 -0.03
N ASN A 59 -4.46 -18.14 0.34
CA ASN A 59 -5.52 -18.64 -0.56
C ASN A 59 -6.75 -17.74 -0.40
N TYR A 60 -6.73 -16.62 -1.12
CA TYR A 60 -7.78 -15.61 -1.11
C TYR A 60 -8.95 -15.91 -2.06
N GLN A 61 -10.08 -15.23 -1.84
CA GLN A 61 -11.32 -15.44 -2.59
C GLN A 61 -11.97 -14.10 -2.96
N ASP A 62 -12.75 -14.08 -4.05
CA ASP A 62 -13.45 -12.89 -4.53
C ASP A 62 -14.40 -12.26 -3.50
N SER A 63 -14.85 -13.06 -2.53
CA SER A 63 -15.75 -12.63 -1.45
C SER A 63 -15.05 -11.94 -0.28
N TRP A 64 -13.72 -11.86 -0.26
CA TRP A 64 -12.98 -11.24 0.82
C TRP A 64 -13.13 -9.72 0.78
N MET A 65 -13.02 -9.06 1.93
CA MET A 65 -12.85 -7.60 1.99
C MET A 65 -11.38 -7.25 1.81
N GLY A 66 -10.83 -7.63 0.65
CA GLY A 66 -9.40 -7.58 0.35
C GLY A 66 -9.04 -6.55 -0.73
N THR A 67 -7.83 -6.03 -0.64
CA THR A 67 -7.23 -5.14 -1.65
C THR A 67 -5.77 -5.50 -1.91
N ALA A 68 -5.31 -5.19 -3.12
CA ALA A 68 -3.94 -5.19 -3.55
C ALA A 68 -3.45 -3.74 -3.65
N ILE A 69 -2.27 -3.47 -3.11
CA ILE A 69 -1.59 -2.17 -3.23
C ILE A 69 -0.26 -2.35 -3.98
N PRO A 70 0.34 -1.29 -4.55
CA PRO A 70 1.51 -1.41 -5.42
C PRO A 70 2.70 -2.11 -4.75
N VAL A 71 3.16 -3.22 -5.35
CA VAL A 71 4.23 -4.06 -4.79
C VAL A 71 5.56 -3.32 -4.72
N GLY A 72 5.91 -2.57 -5.76
CA GLY A 72 7.15 -1.80 -5.81
C GLY A 72 7.19 -0.78 -4.69
N THR A 73 6.09 -0.04 -4.49
CA THR A 73 5.97 0.90 -3.37
C THR A 73 6.20 0.23 -2.00
N MET A 74 5.61 -0.95 -1.76
CA MET A 74 5.82 -1.69 -0.51
C MET A 74 7.26 -2.16 -0.35
N ILE A 75 7.85 -2.73 -1.40
CA ILE A 75 9.22 -3.26 -1.38
C ILE A 75 10.25 -2.14 -1.18
N ASP A 76 10.10 -1.03 -1.90
CA ASP A 76 11.00 0.12 -1.82
C ASP A 76 10.99 0.74 -0.43
N SER A 77 9.81 0.80 0.22
CA SER A 77 9.69 1.28 1.61
C SER A 77 10.50 0.45 2.62
N MET A 78 10.79 -0.82 2.27
CA MET A 78 11.56 -1.76 3.08
C MET A 78 12.99 -1.94 2.56
N GLY A 79 13.49 -1.00 1.75
CA GLY A 79 14.86 -1.03 1.23
C GLY A 79 15.12 -2.16 0.23
N GLY A 80 14.08 -2.61 -0.49
CA GLY A 80 14.19 -3.68 -1.47
C GLY A 80 13.93 -5.09 -0.91
N ASP A 81 13.60 -5.23 0.37
CA ASP A 81 13.33 -6.53 0.99
C ASP A 81 11.85 -6.93 0.85
N SER A 82 11.59 -7.83 -0.10
CA SER A 82 10.25 -8.36 -0.38
C SER A 82 9.62 -9.11 0.79
N LEU A 83 10.41 -9.90 1.54
CA LEU A 83 9.87 -10.64 2.69
C LEU A 83 9.54 -9.70 3.85
N ALA A 84 10.39 -8.69 4.08
CA ALA A 84 10.11 -7.65 5.06
C ALA A 84 8.85 -6.86 4.67
N ALA A 85 8.67 -6.53 3.39
CA ALA A 85 7.47 -5.87 2.88
C ALA A 85 6.20 -6.71 3.10
N MET A 86 6.20 -8.00 2.76
CA MET A 86 5.04 -8.86 3.02
C MET A 86 4.67 -8.89 4.50
N LYS A 87 5.66 -9.04 5.39
CA LYS A 87 5.42 -9.02 6.84
C LYS A 87 4.89 -7.67 7.33
N ALA A 88 5.41 -6.57 6.75
CA ALA A 88 5.01 -5.22 7.11
C ALA A 88 3.59 -4.87 6.64
N TYR A 89 3.16 -5.31 5.45
CA TYR A 89 1.92 -4.84 4.84
C TYR A 89 0.75 -5.84 4.88
N CYS A 90 0.99 -7.14 4.74
CA CYS A 90 -0.08 -8.13 4.63
C CYS A 90 -0.98 -8.16 5.87
N GLY A 91 -2.28 -7.95 5.66
CA GLY A 91 -3.32 -7.91 6.68
C GLY A 91 -3.50 -6.56 7.36
N LEU A 92 -2.75 -5.53 6.96
CA LEU A 92 -3.04 -4.16 7.38
C LEU A 92 -4.42 -3.72 6.92
N GLU A 93 -5.11 -3.02 7.80
CA GLU A 93 -6.44 -2.49 7.55
C GLU A 93 -6.37 -1.13 6.86
N ILE A 94 -7.18 -0.97 5.83
CA ILE A 94 -7.37 0.24 5.05
C ILE A 94 -8.82 0.69 5.18
N GLU A 95 -9.02 1.99 5.38
CA GLU A 95 -10.31 2.65 5.18
C GLU A 95 -10.26 3.42 3.86
N ALA A 96 -11.15 3.09 2.93
CA ALA A 96 -11.23 3.70 1.61
C ALA A 96 -12.58 4.38 1.41
N THR A 97 -12.60 5.53 0.73
CA THR A 97 -13.79 6.33 0.48
C THR A 97 -13.95 6.62 -1.00
N ASN A 98 -15.15 6.36 -1.51
CA ASN A 98 -15.58 6.73 -2.85
C ASN A 98 -16.33 8.06 -2.78
N PRO A 99 -15.76 9.17 -3.29
CA PRO A 99 -16.41 10.47 -3.22
C PRO A 99 -17.67 10.56 -4.10
N ALA A 100 -17.82 9.71 -5.12
CA ALA A 100 -18.95 9.79 -6.05
C ALA A 100 -20.27 9.32 -5.42
N ASN A 101 -20.22 8.37 -4.48
CA ASN A 101 -21.40 7.83 -3.80
C ASN A 101 -21.36 8.04 -2.27
N GLY A 102 -20.26 8.54 -1.71
CA GLY A 102 -20.07 8.77 -0.28
C GLY A 102 -19.84 7.50 0.54
N GLN A 103 -19.63 6.35 -0.09
CA GLN A 103 -19.37 5.09 0.62
C GLN A 103 -17.94 5.07 1.18
N THR A 104 -17.84 4.60 2.41
CA THR A 104 -16.57 4.30 3.07
C THR A 104 -16.55 2.83 3.46
N VAL A 105 -15.47 2.14 3.14
CA VAL A 105 -15.30 0.70 3.31
C VAL A 105 -13.98 0.39 3.98
N THR A 106 -14.03 -0.50 4.97
CA THR A 106 -12.86 -1.13 5.56
C THR A 106 -12.49 -2.38 4.78
N MET A 107 -11.22 -2.53 4.43
CA MET A 107 -10.66 -3.68 3.72
C MET A 107 -9.24 -3.96 4.21
N TYR A 108 -8.65 -5.08 3.78
CA TYR A 108 -7.33 -5.53 4.22
C TYR A 108 -6.40 -5.72 3.03
N VAL A 109 -5.12 -5.41 3.22
CA VAL A 109 -4.08 -5.76 2.24
C VAL A 109 -3.95 -7.27 2.19
N VAL A 110 -4.34 -7.90 1.09
CA VAL A 110 -4.30 -9.35 0.92
C VAL A 110 -3.42 -9.78 -0.24
N ASP A 111 -3.03 -8.84 -1.10
CA ASP A 111 -2.23 -9.09 -2.29
C ASP A 111 -1.37 -7.88 -2.65
N GLY A 112 -0.55 -8.04 -3.69
CA GLY A 112 0.29 -7.02 -4.27
C GLY A 112 -0.10 -6.72 -5.72
N PHE A 113 -0.21 -5.45 -6.05
CA PHE A 113 -0.55 -4.96 -7.39
C PHE A 113 0.73 -4.68 -8.20
N ASP A 114 0.84 -5.23 -9.40
CA ASP A 114 2.00 -5.06 -10.27
C ASP A 114 2.10 -3.60 -10.77
N GLU A 115 3.28 -3.00 -10.62
CA GLU A 115 3.60 -1.63 -11.01
C GLU A 115 3.32 -1.34 -12.50
N ALA A 116 3.32 -2.36 -13.37
CA ALA A 116 2.96 -2.19 -14.78
C ALA A 116 1.53 -1.66 -15.00
N TRP A 117 0.65 -1.81 -14.01
CA TRP A 117 -0.77 -1.42 -14.07
C TRP A 117 -1.11 -0.28 -13.09
N VAL A 118 -0.12 0.24 -12.37
CA VAL A 118 -0.27 1.32 -11.39
C VAL A 118 -0.32 2.67 -12.10
N LEU A 119 -1.50 3.28 -12.11
CA LEU A 119 -1.71 4.61 -12.73
C LEU A 119 -1.44 5.77 -11.75
N THR A 120 -1.54 5.52 -10.44
CA THR A 120 -1.20 6.47 -9.37
C THR A 120 -0.47 5.74 -8.24
N PRO A 121 0.45 6.37 -7.50
CA PRO A 121 1.17 5.70 -6.40
C PRO A 121 0.27 5.13 -5.29
N GLY A 122 -0.94 5.67 -5.13
CA GLY A 122 -1.96 5.16 -4.20
C GLY A 122 -3.08 4.38 -4.89
N ALA A 123 -2.88 3.87 -6.11
CA ALA A 123 -3.87 3.03 -6.76
C ALA A 123 -4.13 1.76 -5.93
N MET A 124 -5.37 1.29 -5.95
CA MET A 124 -5.73 0.01 -5.32
C MET A 124 -6.46 -0.87 -6.33
N ASP A 125 -6.20 -2.17 -6.26
CA ASP A 125 -6.94 -3.17 -7.00
C ASP A 125 -7.69 -4.05 -6.02
N MET A 126 -9.02 -4.01 -6.04
CA MET A 126 -9.85 -4.61 -4.99
C MET A 126 -10.41 -5.96 -5.42
N THR A 127 -10.52 -6.88 -4.47
CA THR A 127 -11.36 -8.08 -4.65
C THR A 127 -12.80 -7.68 -4.96
N ILE A 128 -13.55 -8.56 -5.63
CA ILE A 128 -14.91 -8.27 -6.12
C ILE A 128 -15.83 -7.76 -4.99
N ALA A 129 -15.83 -8.39 -3.82
CA ALA A 129 -16.65 -7.96 -2.70
C ALA A 129 -16.26 -6.57 -2.18
N ALA A 130 -14.96 -6.29 -2.01
CA ALA A 130 -14.48 -4.98 -1.58
C ALA A 130 -14.84 -3.88 -2.59
N PHE A 131 -14.63 -4.13 -3.89
CA PHE A 131 -15.00 -3.19 -4.94
C PHE A 131 -16.51 -2.95 -4.97
N THR A 132 -17.32 -4.00 -4.91
CA THR A 132 -18.78 -3.90 -4.92
C THR A 132 -19.28 -3.10 -3.72
N ALA A 133 -18.68 -3.30 -2.54
CA ALA A 133 -19.03 -2.58 -1.33
C ALA A 133 -18.69 -1.09 -1.40
N LEU A 134 -17.64 -0.70 -2.14
CA LEU A 134 -17.17 0.68 -2.25
C LEU A 134 -17.77 1.43 -3.45
N ASN A 135 -17.95 0.74 -4.57
CA ASN A 135 -18.54 1.29 -5.79
C ASN A 135 -20.08 1.25 -5.74
N GLY A 136 -20.65 0.35 -4.94
CA GLY A 136 -22.08 0.11 -4.79
C GLY A 136 -22.65 -0.89 -5.79
N PHE A 137 -21.89 -1.27 -6.82
CA PHE A 137 -22.27 -2.32 -7.78
C PHE A 137 -21.03 -2.93 -8.47
N PHE A 138 -21.26 -4.04 -9.15
CA PHE A 138 -20.27 -4.74 -9.98
C PHE A 138 -20.91 -5.17 -11.31
N ASP A 139 -20.22 -4.97 -12.42
CA ASP A 139 -20.72 -5.21 -13.78
C ASP A 139 -19.73 -5.99 -14.68
N ASN A 140 -18.59 -6.44 -14.13
CA ASN A 140 -17.52 -7.15 -14.84
C ASN A 140 -16.90 -6.35 -16.02
N ASN A 141 -17.12 -5.04 -16.09
CA ASN A 141 -16.42 -4.14 -17.04
C ASN A 141 -15.14 -3.60 -16.39
N LYS A 142 -13.98 -3.82 -17.03
CA LYS A 142 -12.67 -3.38 -16.51
C LYS A 142 -12.47 -1.86 -16.55
N ASP A 143 -13.28 -1.15 -17.34
CA ASP A 143 -13.30 0.31 -17.36
C ASP A 143 -14.12 0.91 -16.20
N THR A 144 -14.92 0.08 -15.51
CA THR A 144 -15.67 0.50 -14.31
C THR A 144 -14.72 0.55 -13.12
N VAL A 145 -14.25 1.75 -12.80
CA VAL A 145 -13.31 2.02 -11.71
C VAL A 145 -13.82 3.15 -10.79
N VAL A 146 -13.35 3.16 -9.54
CA VAL A 146 -13.58 4.26 -8.61
C VAL A 146 -12.56 5.36 -8.91
N GLN A 147 -13.06 6.54 -9.31
CA GLN A 147 -12.24 7.71 -9.59
C GLN A 147 -12.12 8.62 -8.36
N ASN A 148 -10.97 9.29 -8.22
CA ASN A 148 -10.68 10.24 -7.13
C ASN A 148 -10.87 9.66 -5.71
N MET A 149 -10.72 8.35 -5.56
CA MET A 149 -10.81 7.67 -4.28
C MET A 149 -9.77 8.22 -3.29
N SER A 150 -10.15 8.25 -2.01
CA SER A 150 -9.19 8.43 -0.91
C SER A 150 -9.10 7.19 -0.05
N TRP A 151 -7.94 6.94 0.56
CA TRP A 151 -7.78 5.87 1.54
C TRP A 151 -6.62 6.12 2.49
N LYS A 152 -6.65 5.45 3.64
CA LYS A 152 -5.58 5.49 4.65
C LYS A 152 -5.43 4.14 5.33
N PHE A 153 -4.25 3.87 5.87
CA PHE A 153 -4.10 2.82 6.89
C PHE A 153 -4.70 3.28 8.20
N THR A 154 -5.42 2.38 8.88
CA THR A 154 -6.05 2.69 10.19
C THR A 154 -5.11 2.46 11.37
N GLY A 155 -4.00 1.74 11.15
CA GLY A 155 -3.11 1.23 12.19
C GLY A 155 -3.54 -0.15 12.74
N ASN A 156 -4.70 -0.65 12.34
CA ASN A 156 -5.14 -2.00 12.71
C ASN A 156 -4.56 -3.06 11.76
N ARG A 157 -4.53 -4.30 12.24
CA ARG A 157 -4.17 -5.48 11.44
C ARG A 157 -5.10 -6.63 11.77
N ASN A 158 -5.51 -7.36 10.74
CA ASN A 158 -6.16 -8.66 10.92
C ASN A 158 -5.13 -9.79 10.73
N PRO A 159 -4.83 -10.59 11.78
CA PRO A 159 -3.83 -11.65 11.71
C PRO A 159 -4.21 -12.78 10.75
N SER A 160 -5.50 -12.94 10.42
CA SER A 160 -5.97 -13.95 9.46
C SER A 160 -5.51 -13.66 8.03
N TYR A 161 -5.12 -12.41 7.76
CA TYR A 161 -4.58 -11.95 6.47
C TYR A 161 -3.09 -11.59 6.57
N ALA A 162 -2.41 -11.94 7.67
CA ALA A 162 -0.98 -11.77 7.78
C ALA A 162 -0.25 -12.67 6.75
N TYR A 163 1.00 -12.33 6.43
CA TYR A 163 1.84 -13.14 5.56
C TYR A 163 1.81 -14.63 5.96
N ASP A 164 1.51 -15.50 4.99
CA ASP A 164 1.43 -16.96 5.14
C ASP A 164 0.46 -17.44 6.23
N ALA A 165 -0.54 -16.62 6.58
CA ALA A 165 -1.64 -17.05 7.42
C ALA A 165 -2.46 -18.13 6.68
N SER A 166 -3.03 -19.06 7.44
CA SER A 166 -3.80 -20.17 6.88
C SER A 166 -5.15 -19.75 6.27
N GLY A 167 -5.56 -18.48 6.44
CA GLY A 167 -6.95 -18.04 6.26
C GLY A 167 -7.85 -18.52 7.38
#